data_AF-A0AAV9SAB9-F1
#
_entry.id   AF-A0AAV9SAB9-F1
#
_cell.length_a   1.000
_cell.length_b   1.000
_cell.length_c   1.000
_cell.angle_alpha   90.00
_cell.angle_beta   90.00
_cell.angle_gamma   90.00
#
_symmetry.space_group_name_H-M   'P 1'
#
loop_
_entity.id
_entity.type
_entity.pdbx_description
1 polymer ?
#
loop_
_entity_poly.entity_id
_entity_poly.type
_entity_poly.pdbx_seq_one_letter_code
_entity_poly.pdbx_strand_id
1 'polypeptide(L)'
;MARRIKELINEMDSEKKRDTVEVPLLDHECIQQVWKDQQRHSASIQDPEGFPLYLKTGTLKNGGVELCCYWCARGSTSLEFFHLHLNRFISGTSASDPTSRRTSWKV
;
A
#
# COMPACT_ATOMS: atom_id res chain seq x y z
N MET A 1 -14.08 -0.51 1.10
CA MET A 1 -12.75 -1.00 0.68
C MET A 1 -12.55 -2.51 0.93
N ALA A 2 -12.64 -2.99 2.18
CA ALA A 2 -12.33 -4.39 2.54
C ALA A 2 -13.10 -5.46 1.73
N ARG A 3 -14.41 -5.25 1.49
CA ARG A 3 -15.23 -6.15 0.66
C ARG A 3 -14.63 -6.34 -0.74
N ARG A 4 -14.20 -5.24 -1.37
CA ARG A 4 -13.66 -5.28 -2.74
C ARG A 4 -12.32 -6.00 -2.80
N ILE A 5 -11.48 -5.82 -1.78
CA ILE A 5 -10.20 -6.53 -1.69
C ILE A 5 -10.45 -8.05 -1.56
N LYS A 6 -11.40 -8.46 -0.71
CA LYS A 6 -11.76 -9.88 -0.57
C LYS A 6 -12.30 -10.50 -1.87
N GLU A 7 -13.14 -9.76 -2.60
CA GLU A 7 -13.63 -10.19 -3.92
C GLU A 7 -12.48 -10.42 -4.90
N LEU A 8 -11.52 -9.48 -4.96
CA LEU A 8 -10.36 -9.60 -5.84
C LEU A 8 -9.46 -10.78 -5.45
N ILE A 9 -9.23 -10.99 -4.16
CA ILE A 9 -8.47 -12.15 -3.66
C ILE A 9 -9.13 -13.44 -4.12
N ASN A 10 -10.44 -13.58 -3.91
CA ASN A 10 -11.18 -14.78 -4.35
C ASN A 10 -11.15 -14.97 -5.87
N GLU A 11 -11.20 -13.88 -6.64
CA GLU A 11 -11.10 -13.95 -8.09
C GLU A 11 -9.71 -14.43 -8.53
N MET A 12 -8.65 -13.90 -7.91
CA MET A 12 -7.25 -14.26 -8.19
C MET A 12 -6.85 -15.65 -7.70
N ASP A 13 -7.48 -16.11 -6.64
CA ASP A 13 -7.34 -17.46 -6.07
C ASP A 13 -8.16 -18.52 -6.82
N SER A 14 -9.01 -18.10 -7.76
CA SER A 14 -9.83 -19.04 -8.54
C SER A 14 -9.01 -19.82 -9.57
N GLU A 15 -9.44 -21.03 -9.89
CA GLU A 15 -8.78 -21.89 -10.90
C GLU A 15 -8.68 -21.26 -12.31
N LYS A 16 -9.46 -20.21 -12.57
CA LYS A 16 -9.44 -19.46 -13.83
C LYS A 16 -8.20 -18.57 -13.99
N LYS A 17 -7.47 -18.31 -12.89
CA LYS A 17 -6.32 -17.40 -12.84
C LYS A 17 -5.05 -18.17 -12.51
N ARG A 18 -4.68 -19.04 -13.44
CA ARG A 18 -3.38 -19.72 -13.49
C ARG A 18 -2.49 -19.04 -14.52
N ASP A 19 -1.18 -19.11 -14.33
CA ASP A 19 -0.21 -18.61 -15.31
C ASP A 19 -0.22 -19.47 -16.59
N THR A 20 0.51 -19.04 -17.62
CA THR A 20 0.70 -19.71 -18.92
C THR A 20 1.13 -21.17 -18.79
N VAL A 21 1.73 -21.53 -17.64
CA VAL A 21 2.18 -22.88 -17.27
C VAL A 21 1.26 -23.59 -16.26
N GLU A 22 0.02 -23.14 -16.12
CA GLU A 22 -1.03 -23.68 -15.23
C GLU A 22 -0.74 -23.62 -13.71
N VAL A 23 0.31 -22.88 -13.33
CA VAL A 23 0.67 -22.62 -11.94
C VAL A 23 -0.33 -21.61 -11.34
N PRO A 24 -0.91 -21.87 -10.15
CA PRO A 24 -1.77 -20.91 -9.46
C PRO A 24 -1.04 -19.59 -9.20
N LEU A 25 -1.69 -18.46 -9.51
CA LEU A 25 -1.10 -17.13 -9.30
C LEU A 25 -0.90 -16.80 -7.83
N LEU A 26 -1.75 -17.36 -6.96
CA LEU A 26 -1.68 -17.19 -5.52
C LEU A 26 -1.67 -18.56 -4.86
N ASP A 27 -0.87 -18.70 -3.80
CA ASP A 27 -0.99 -19.82 -2.88
C ASP A 27 -2.24 -19.61 -2.02
N HIS A 28 -3.20 -20.52 -2.15
CA HIS A 28 -4.51 -20.44 -1.51
C HIS A 28 -4.42 -20.29 0.01
N GLU A 29 -3.62 -21.14 0.67
CA GLU A 29 -3.54 -21.16 2.12
C GLU A 29 -2.84 -19.91 2.65
N CYS A 30 -1.74 -19.51 1.99
CA CYS A 30 -0.97 -18.32 2.31
C CYS A 30 -1.81 -17.05 2.16
N ILE A 31 -2.50 -16.86 1.04
CA ILE A 31 -3.26 -15.61 0.80
C ILE A 31 -4.44 -15.47 1.75
N GLN A 32 -5.12 -16.57 2.09
CA GLN A 32 -6.22 -16.54 3.05
C GLN A 32 -5.71 -16.19 4.46
N GLN A 33 -4.55 -16.71 4.87
CA GLN A 33 -3.92 -16.35 6.14
C GLN A 33 -3.50 -14.86 6.16
N VAL A 34 -2.83 -14.39 5.12
CA VAL A 34 -2.44 -12.97 5.00
C VAL A 34 -3.69 -12.07 5.04
N TRP A 35 -4.76 -12.43 4.33
CA TRP A 35 -6.01 -11.67 4.37
C TRP A 35 -6.62 -11.62 5.77
N LYS A 36 -6.63 -12.75 6.49
CA LYS A 36 -7.15 -12.83 7.86
C LYS A 36 -6.43 -11.87 8.80
N ASP A 37 -5.12 -11.74 8.67
CA ASP A 37 -4.30 -10.86 9.51
C ASP A 37 -4.39 -9.40 9.08
N GLN A 38 -4.44 -9.13 7.78
CA GLN A 38 -4.39 -7.76 7.23
C GLN A 38 -5.75 -7.07 7.19
N GLN A 39 -6.86 -7.80 7.11
CA GLN A 39 -8.20 -7.20 6.97
C GLN A 39 -8.56 -6.21 8.10
N ARG A 40 -8.04 -6.42 9.31
CA ARG A 40 -8.26 -5.53 10.47
C ARG A 40 -7.67 -4.13 10.26
N HIS A 41 -6.63 -4.02 9.45
CA HIS A 41 -5.96 -2.75 9.16
C HIS A 41 -6.63 -1.96 8.03
N SER A 42 -7.58 -2.58 7.31
CA SER A 42 -8.28 -1.92 6.20
C SER A 42 -9.02 -0.65 6.64
N ALA A 43 -9.58 -0.64 7.85
CA ALA A 43 -10.25 0.53 8.42
C ALA A 43 -9.26 1.66 8.76
N SER A 44 -8.03 1.34 9.15
CA SER A 44 -7.00 2.33 9.51
C SER A 44 -6.42 3.06 8.30
N ILE A 45 -6.51 2.45 7.10
CA ILE A 45 -6.10 3.05 5.83
C ILE A 45 -7.16 4.02 5.30
N GLN A 46 -8.42 3.85 5.70
CA GLN A 46 -9.50 4.75 5.32
C GLN A 46 -9.56 5.94 6.26
N ASP A 47 -9.92 7.09 5.71
CA ASP A 47 -10.22 8.26 6.51
C ASP A 47 -11.54 8.02 7.27
N PRO A 48 -11.61 8.40 8.56
CA PRO A 48 -12.86 8.36 9.30
C PRO A 48 -13.89 9.30 8.66
N GLU A 49 -15.15 8.94 8.77
CA GLU A 49 -16.25 9.75 8.25
C GLU A 49 -16.24 11.15 8.90
N GLY A 50 -16.33 12.19 8.06
CA GLY A 50 -16.28 13.59 8.50
C GLY A 50 -14.88 14.13 8.85
N PHE A 51 -13.82 13.32 8.77
CA PHE A 51 -12.46 13.76 9.08
C PHE A 51 -11.47 13.35 7.98
N PRO A 52 -11.46 14.05 6.83
CA PRO A 52 -10.50 13.77 5.76
C PRO A 52 -9.09 14.01 6.28
N LEU A 53 -8.27 12.95 6.32
CA LEU A 53 -6.93 13.03 6.86
C LEU A 53 -5.96 13.63 5.85
N TYR A 54 -6.30 13.59 4.56
CA TYR A 54 -5.51 14.17 3.47
C TYR A 54 -6.27 15.34 2.83
N LEU A 55 -5.82 16.55 3.11
CA LEU A 55 -6.38 17.78 2.54
C LEU A 55 -5.45 18.29 1.45
N LYS A 56 -5.95 18.43 0.22
CA LYS A 56 -5.16 19.02 -0.87
C LYS A 56 -4.91 20.50 -0.56
N THR A 57 -3.65 20.88 -0.39
CA THR A 57 -3.24 22.26 -0.07
C THR A 57 -2.77 23.00 -1.32
N GLY A 58 -2.34 22.28 -2.36
CA GLY A 58 -1.89 22.91 -3.60
C GLY A 58 -1.42 21.90 -4.64
N THR A 59 -0.66 22.38 -5.61
CA THR A 59 0.04 21.55 -6.59
C THR A 59 1.48 22.03 -6.75
N LEU A 60 2.38 21.09 -7.05
CA LEU A 60 3.80 21.32 -7.30
C LEU A 60 4.14 20.71 -8.66
N LYS A 61 4.92 21.43 -9.47
CA LYS A 61 5.43 20.90 -10.73
C LYS A 61 6.82 20.29 -10.53
N ASN A 62 6.94 18.98 -10.67
CA ASN A 62 8.22 18.26 -10.59
C ASN A 62 8.48 17.52 -11.90
N GLY A 63 9.63 17.77 -12.54
CA GLY A 63 9.98 17.12 -13.81
C GLY A 63 8.96 17.31 -14.93
N GLY A 64 8.19 18.41 -14.90
CA GLY A 64 7.10 18.67 -15.86
C GLY A 64 5.75 18.07 -15.50
N VAL A 65 5.68 17.19 -14.49
CA VAL A 65 4.44 16.57 -13.99
C VAL A 65 3.88 17.41 -12.83
N GLU A 66 2.57 17.68 -12.87
CA GLU A 66 1.88 18.35 -11.77
C GLU A 66 1.47 17.33 -10.70
N LEU A 67 1.94 17.54 -9.47
CA LEU A 67 1.69 16.69 -8.31
C LEU A 67 0.84 17.46 -7.31
N CYS A 68 -0.20 16.82 -6.76
CA CYS A 68 -0.99 17.40 -5.68
C CYS A 68 -0.20 17.39 -4.36
N CYS A 69 -0.12 18.54 -3.69
CA CYS A 69 0.39 18.63 -2.33
C CYS A 69 -0.76 18.38 -1.35
N TYR A 70 -0.57 17.45 -0.42
CA TYR A 70 -1.55 17.12 0.62
C TYR A 70 -0.99 17.43 2.01
N TRP A 71 -1.81 18.05 2.85
CA TRP A 71 -1.58 18.16 4.28
C TRP A 71 -2.23 16.98 5.00
N CYS A 72 -1.46 16.36 5.90
CA CYS A 72 -1.94 15.22 6.69
C CYS A 72 -2.38 15.68 8.09
N ALA A 73 -3.68 15.60 8.38
CA ALA A 73 -4.24 15.93 9.69
C ALA A 73 -3.83 14.94 10.80
N ARG A 74 -3.15 13.83 10.43
CA ARG A 74 -2.72 12.75 11.33
C ARG A 74 -1.41 13.03 12.06
N GLY A 75 -0.81 14.21 11.84
CA GLY A 75 0.52 14.56 12.31
C GLY A 75 1.63 13.95 11.43
N SER A 76 2.80 14.58 11.42
CA SER A 76 3.97 14.26 10.58
C SER A 76 4.73 12.99 11.00
N THR A 77 4.04 11.91 11.40
CA THR A 77 4.73 10.69 11.85
C THR A 77 4.11 9.38 11.39
N SER A 78 2.89 9.37 10.83
CA SER A 78 2.30 8.10 10.39
C SER A 78 2.65 7.71 8.95
N LEU A 79 2.71 8.67 8.02
CA LEU A 79 3.01 8.38 6.61
C LEU A 79 4.51 8.22 6.34
N GLU A 80 5.37 9.05 6.97
CA GLU A 80 6.83 8.91 6.91
C GLU A 80 7.29 7.54 7.41
N PHE A 81 6.67 7.01 8.46
CA PHE A 81 6.93 5.64 8.92
C PHE A 81 6.24 4.59 8.04
N PHE A 82 5.05 4.83 7.50
CA PHE A 82 4.43 3.89 6.57
C PHE A 82 5.28 3.67 5.31
N HIS A 83 5.94 4.69 4.79
CA HIS A 83 6.91 4.55 3.69
C HIS A 83 8.07 3.58 4.02
N LEU A 84 8.55 3.56 5.27
CA LEU A 84 9.57 2.59 5.71
C LEU A 84 9.03 1.14 5.73
N HIS A 85 7.72 0.96 5.90
CA HIS A 85 7.08 -0.36 5.97
C HIS A 85 6.56 -0.84 4.60
N LEU A 86 6.36 0.04 3.61
CA LEU A 86 5.94 -0.34 2.26
C LEU A 86 6.93 -1.31 1.58
N ASN A 87 8.24 -1.12 1.79
CA ASN A 87 9.27 -2.02 1.28
C ASN A 87 9.21 -3.42 1.91
N ARG A 88 8.60 -3.53 3.09
CA ARG A 88 8.35 -4.80 3.80
C ARG A 88 6.98 -5.40 3.46
N PHE A 89 6.07 -4.61 2.90
CA PHE A 89 4.72 -5.04 2.52
C PHE A 89 4.70 -5.72 1.14
N ILE A 90 5.64 -5.38 0.26
CA ILE A 90 5.87 -6.09 -0.99
C ILE A 90 6.84 -7.25 -0.70
N SER A 91 6.31 -8.47 -0.65
CA SER A 91 7.09 -9.71 -0.53
C SER A 91 8.00 -9.89 -1.75
N GLY A 92 9.15 -9.21 -1.78
CA GLY A 92 10.07 -9.27 -2.93
C GLY A 92 11.39 -8.52 -2.77
N THR A 93 11.52 -7.59 -1.81
CA THR A 93 12.77 -6.85 -1.60
C THR A 93 13.24 -6.99 -0.15
N SER A 94 14.21 -7.89 0.07
CA SER A 94 15.01 -7.89 1.29
C SER A 94 15.68 -6.53 1.45
N ALA A 95 15.32 -5.79 2.50
CA ALA A 95 15.84 -4.46 2.84
C ALA A 95 17.29 -4.53 3.38
N SER A 96 18.17 -5.25 2.69
CA SER A 96 19.59 -5.38 3.03
C SER A 96 20.45 -5.08 1.80
N ASP A 97 20.24 -3.91 1.20
CA ASP A 97 21.22 -3.30 0.30
C ASP A 97 21.76 -2.01 0.97
N PRO A 98 23.05 -1.94 1.33
CA PRO A 98 23.65 -0.78 1.98
C PRO A 98 23.79 0.45 1.06
N THR A 99 23.33 0.40 -0.19
CA THR A 99 23.50 1.50 -1.15
C THR A 99 22.31 2.44 -1.32
N SER A 100 21.23 2.29 -0.55
CA SER A 100 20.12 3.27 -0.51
C SER A 100 20.58 4.58 0.14
N ARG A 101 21.18 5.45 -0.68
CA ARG A 101 21.57 6.80 -0.28
C ARG A 101 20.32 7.56 0.13
N ARG A 102 20.31 7.92 1.41
CA ARG A 102 19.52 8.99 2.03
C ARG A 102 19.45 10.23 1.13
N THR A 103 18.41 10.38 0.32
CA THR A 103 17.95 11.70 -0.10
C THR A 103 17.05 12.24 0.98
N SER A 104 17.67 13.03 1.85
CA SER A 104 16.99 13.85 2.85
C SER A 104 16.10 14.84 2.12
N TRP A 105 14.80 14.59 2.09
CA TRP A 105 13.83 15.66 1.86
C TRP A 105 13.72 16.41 3.19
N LYS A 106 14.51 17.48 3.32
CA LYS A 106 14.24 18.50 4.33
C LYS A 106 12.98 19.22 3.88
N VAL A 107 11.95 19.15 4.73
CA VAL A 107 10.85 20.12 4.75
C VAL A 107 11.40 21.46 5.21
#